data_AF-A0A3D6B439-F1
#
_entry.id   AF-A0A3D6B439-F1
#
_cell.length_a   1.000
_cell.length_b   1.000
_cell.length_c   1.000
_cell.angle_alpha   90.00
_cell.angle_beta   90.00
_cell.angle_gamma   90.00
#
_symmetry.space_group_name_H-M   'P 1'
#
loop_
_entity.id
_entity.type
_entity.pdbx_description
1 polymer ?
#
loop_
_entity_poly.entity_id
_entity_poly.type
_entity_poly.pdbx_seq_one_letter_code
_entity_poly.pdbx_strand_id
1 'polypeptide(L)'
;MIRRLLVIAAILLVCLRVHARVNEYQHFETYCQFAPAIFTLGASLVGIKSENDFTYHLINVGTTYLYQTALTYPYKWAIKEKRPDGTAYNSFPSGHTAATFAGAEMVRLEYGWGWGAVFYANAVLVGTMRGFTSDIGGGM
;
A
#
# COMPACT_ATOMS: atom_id res chain seq x y z
N MET A 1 -34.19 9.86 -5.38
CA MET A 1 -33.72 9.54 -4.00
C MET A 1 -33.39 8.06 -3.81
N ILE A 2 -34.26 7.13 -4.21
CA ILE A 2 -34.06 5.67 -4.05
C ILE A 2 -32.75 5.14 -4.64
N ARG A 3 -32.34 5.61 -5.83
CA ARG A 3 -31.10 5.18 -6.49
C ARG A 3 -29.82 5.54 -5.72
N ARG A 4 -29.82 6.61 -4.92
CA ARG A 4 -28.69 7.01 -4.06
C ARG A 4 -28.63 6.17 -2.78
N LEU A 5 -29.79 5.84 -2.21
CA LEU A 5 -29.90 4.96 -1.05
C LEU A 5 -29.43 3.52 -1.36
N LEU A 6 -29.76 3.01 -2.55
CA LEU A 6 -29.29 1.70 -3.00
C LEU A 6 -27.76 1.63 -3.16
N VAL A 7 -27.14 2.71 -3.66
CA VAL A 7 -25.67 2.79 -3.80
C VAL A 7 -25.01 2.86 -2.42
N ILE A 8 -25.54 3.66 -1.50
CA ILE A 8 -25.02 3.75 -0.12
C ILE A 8 -25.18 2.41 0.62
N ALA A 9 -26.32 1.74 0.48
CA ALA A 9 -26.55 0.43 1.07
C ALA A 9 -25.64 -0.65 0.46
N ALA A 10 -25.37 -0.60 -0.86
CA ALA A 10 -24.43 -1.50 -1.52
C ALA A 10 -22.98 -1.26 -1.04
N ILE A 11 -22.57 0.00 -0.87
CA ILE A 11 -21.26 0.37 -0.32
C ILE A 11 -21.16 -0.11 1.13
N LEU A 12 -22.17 0.14 1.96
CA LEU A 12 -22.20 -0.30 3.35
C LEU A 12 -22.19 -1.84 3.47
N LEU A 13 -22.93 -2.55 2.61
CA LEU A 13 -22.90 -4.02 2.56
C LEU A 13 -21.55 -4.56 2.11
N VAL A 14 -20.88 -3.89 1.17
CA VAL A 14 -19.50 -4.21 0.77
C VAL A 14 -18.53 -3.94 1.92
N CYS A 15 -18.64 -2.80 2.60
CA CYS A 15 -17.84 -2.48 3.78
C CYS A 15 -18.07 -3.48 4.93
N LEU A 16 -19.32 -3.90 5.15
CA LEU A 16 -19.67 -4.89 6.18
C LEU A 16 -19.11 -6.27 5.83
N ARG A 17 -19.14 -6.66 4.56
CA ARG A 17 -18.54 -7.93 4.09
C ARG A 17 -17.01 -7.92 4.13
N VAL A 18 -16.38 -6.75 3.90
CA VAL A 18 -14.94 -6.56 4.07
C VAL A 18 -14.55 -6.66 5.55
N HIS A 19 -15.35 -6.10 6.45
CA HIS A 19 -15.16 -6.20 7.90
C HIS A 19 -15.47 -7.60 8.48
N ALA A 20 -16.21 -8.44 7.76
CA ALA A 20 -16.52 -9.81 8.21
C ALA A 20 -15.49 -10.88 7.78
N ARG A 21 -14.47 -10.51 6.99
CA ARG A 21 -13.40 -11.39 6.47
C ARG A 21 -12.03 -11.01 7.06
N VAL A 22 -12.01 -10.47 8.28
CA VAL A 22 -10.86 -9.73 8.81
C VAL A 22 -9.85 -10.68 9.44
N ASN A 23 -8.71 -10.82 8.77
CA ASN A 23 -7.48 -11.33 9.37
C ASN A 23 -6.64 -10.10 9.77
N GLU A 24 -6.38 -9.91 11.07
CA GLU A 24 -5.73 -8.68 11.61
C GLU A 24 -4.41 -8.34 10.90
N TYR A 25 -3.65 -9.38 10.51
CA TYR A 25 -2.39 -9.25 9.78
C TYR A 25 -2.53 -8.57 8.41
N GLN A 26 -3.63 -8.83 7.68
CA GLN A 26 -3.85 -8.24 6.35
C GLN A 26 -4.22 -6.75 6.42
N HIS A 27 -4.78 -6.31 7.55
CA HIS A 27 -5.08 -4.89 7.76
C HIS A 27 -3.82 -4.13 8.15
N PHE A 28 -3.00 -4.70 9.03
CA PHE A 28 -1.74 -4.10 9.45
C PHE A 28 -0.78 -3.85 8.28
N GLU A 29 -0.60 -4.83 7.39
CA GLU A 29 0.25 -4.66 6.20
C GLU A 29 -0.26 -3.54 5.27
N THR A 30 -1.59 -3.40 5.13
CA THR A 30 -2.21 -2.35 4.29
C THR A 30 -1.99 -0.96 4.90
N TYR A 31 -2.12 -0.81 6.22
CA TYR A 31 -1.82 0.47 6.89
C TYR A 31 -0.35 0.85 6.74
N CYS A 32 0.56 -0.11 6.93
CA CYS A 32 1.98 0.11 6.78
C CYS A 32 2.37 0.43 5.33
N GLN A 33 1.67 -0.16 4.34
CA GLN A 33 1.93 0.11 2.92
C GLN A 33 1.76 1.59 2.56
N PHE A 34 0.70 2.23 3.07
CA PHE A 34 0.38 3.62 2.76
C PHE A 34 0.95 4.63 3.77
N ALA A 35 1.61 4.14 4.83
CA ALA A 35 2.23 4.99 5.84
C ALA A 35 3.21 6.04 5.25
N PRO A 36 4.07 5.73 4.26
CA PRO A 36 4.94 6.74 3.66
C PRO A 36 4.17 7.86 2.95
N ALA A 37 3.09 7.53 2.22
CA ALA A 37 2.28 8.56 1.55
C ALA A 37 1.54 9.45 2.54
N ILE A 38 0.95 8.84 3.58
CA ILE A 38 0.28 9.58 4.66
C ILE A 38 1.29 10.51 5.35
N PHE A 39 2.49 10.02 5.62
CA PHE A 39 3.54 10.84 6.21
C PHE A 39 3.96 11.98 5.29
N THR A 40 4.23 11.74 4.00
CA THR A 40 4.63 12.80 3.07
C THR A 40 3.62 13.94 3.00
N LEU A 41 2.32 13.64 2.99
CA LEU A 41 1.27 14.67 2.98
C LEU A 41 1.09 15.31 4.36
N GLY A 42 1.04 14.50 5.43
CA GLY A 42 0.82 14.97 6.79
C GLY A 42 1.95 15.84 7.31
N ALA A 43 3.20 15.44 7.07
CA ALA A 43 4.41 16.17 7.46
C ALA A 43 4.45 17.59 6.86
N SER A 44 4.02 17.73 5.60
CA SER A 44 3.92 19.02 4.93
C SER A 44 2.84 19.91 5.56
N LEU A 45 1.69 19.35 5.92
CA LEU A 45 0.61 20.10 6.57
C LEU A 45 0.98 20.62 7.96
N VAL A 46 1.85 19.90 8.69
CA VAL A 46 2.33 20.31 10.02
C VAL A 46 3.63 21.13 9.97
N GLY A 47 4.11 21.46 8.77
CA GLY A 47 5.26 22.36 8.57
C GLY A 47 6.63 21.73 8.82
N ILE A 48 6.76 20.39 8.73
CA ILE A 48 8.08 19.76 8.68
C ILE A 48 8.76 20.23 7.40
N LYS A 49 10.01 20.71 7.53
CA LYS A 49 10.81 21.18 6.39
C LYS A 49 10.91 20.07 5.34
N SER A 50 10.39 20.37 4.15
CA SER A 50 10.49 19.53 2.97
C SER A 50 11.22 20.25 1.84
N GLU A 51 11.69 19.49 0.85
CA GLU A 51 12.30 20.05 -0.36
C GLU A 51 11.27 20.74 -1.28
N ASN A 52 10.06 20.18 -1.39
CA ASN A 52 9.00 20.72 -2.24
C ASN A 52 7.76 21.20 -1.46
N ASP A 53 6.89 21.96 -2.14
CA ASP A 53 5.59 22.43 -1.63
C ASP A 53 4.52 21.33 -1.60
N PHE A 54 3.45 21.54 -0.82
CA PHE A 54 2.35 20.57 -0.66
C PHE A 54 1.71 20.12 -1.98
N THR A 55 1.55 21.03 -2.95
CA THR A 55 1.00 20.68 -4.28
C THR A 55 1.88 19.66 -5.00
N TYR A 56 3.21 19.83 -4.91
CA TYR A 56 4.16 18.88 -5.48
C TYR A 56 4.13 17.56 -4.74
N HIS A 57 3.97 17.55 -3.41
CA HIS A 57 3.79 16.30 -2.66
C HIS A 57 2.56 15.52 -3.11
N LEU A 58 1.43 16.18 -3.34
CA LEU A 58 0.21 15.52 -3.86
C LEU A 58 0.46 14.88 -5.23
N ILE A 59 1.13 15.60 -6.13
CA ILE A 59 1.47 15.11 -7.47
C ILE A 59 2.47 13.96 -7.39
N ASN A 60 3.53 14.09 -6.57
CA ASN A 60 4.58 13.10 -6.39
C ASN A 60 4.02 11.82 -5.77
N VAL A 61 3.17 11.92 -4.75
CA VAL A 61 2.45 10.77 -4.18
C VAL A 61 1.60 10.10 -5.24
N GLY A 62 0.75 10.85 -5.94
CA GLY A 62 -0.12 10.26 -6.97
C GLY A 62 0.65 9.56 -8.09
N THR A 63 1.68 10.22 -8.61
CA THR A 63 2.52 9.69 -9.70
C THR A 63 3.37 8.51 -9.27
N THR A 64 3.97 8.53 -8.07
CA THR A 64 4.79 7.43 -7.54
C THR A 64 4.00 6.14 -7.45
N TYR A 65 2.80 6.18 -6.87
CA TYR A 65 1.96 4.98 -6.73
C TYR A 65 1.35 4.54 -8.06
N LEU A 66 1.09 5.48 -8.96
CA LEU A 66 0.68 5.17 -10.34
C LEU A 66 1.78 4.41 -11.08
N TYR A 67 3.03 4.91 -11.07
CA TYR A 67 4.18 4.25 -11.69
C TYR A 67 4.44 2.88 -11.07
N GLN A 68 4.42 2.79 -9.74
CA GLN A 68 4.56 1.51 -9.06
C GLN A 68 3.49 0.50 -9.48
N THR A 69 2.23 0.93 -9.59
CA THR A 69 1.14 0.06 -10.05
C THR A 69 1.34 -0.35 -11.51
N ALA A 70 1.67 0.61 -12.37
CA ALA A 70 1.94 0.36 -13.80
C ALA A 70 3.12 -0.60 -14.00
N LEU A 71 4.12 -0.58 -13.12
CA LEU A 71 5.27 -1.49 -13.17
C LEU A 71 5.00 -2.85 -12.53
N THR A 72 4.07 -2.98 -11.60
CA THR A 72 3.84 -4.27 -10.92
C THR A 72 2.69 -5.07 -11.51
N TYR A 73 1.63 -4.39 -11.95
CA TYR A 73 0.41 -5.04 -12.40
C TYR A 73 0.61 -5.88 -13.68
N PRO A 74 1.31 -5.42 -14.73
CA PRO A 74 1.52 -6.22 -15.94
C PRO A 74 2.29 -7.52 -15.66
N TYR A 75 3.29 -7.46 -14.78
CA TYR A 75 4.09 -8.64 -14.44
C TYR A 75 3.28 -9.71 -13.72
N LYS A 76 2.28 -9.32 -12.91
CA LYS A 76 1.37 -10.28 -12.29
C LYS A 76 0.65 -11.16 -13.32
N TRP A 77 0.29 -10.58 -14.47
CA TRP A 77 -0.39 -11.31 -15.54
C TRP A 77 0.56 -11.98 -16.53
N ALA A 78 1.79 -11.48 -16.65
CA ALA A 78 2.81 -12.06 -17.51
C ALA A 78 3.45 -13.32 -16.88
N ILE A 79 3.84 -13.24 -15.61
CA ILE A 79 4.57 -14.32 -14.91
C ILE A 79 3.62 -15.36 -14.35
N LYS A 80 2.43 -14.93 -13.89
CA LYS A 80 1.38 -15.82 -13.34
C LYS A 80 1.87 -16.75 -12.24
N GLU A 81 2.74 -16.26 -11.35
CA GLU A 81 3.25 -17.03 -10.22
C GLU A 81 2.13 -17.40 -9.24
N LYS A 82 2.07 -18.68 -8.83
CA LYS A 82 1.04 -19.18 -7.92
C LYS A 82 1.29 -18.66 -6.50
N ARG A 83 0.22 -18.38 -5.75
CA ARG A 83 0.34 -17.99 -4.33
C ARG A 83 0.69 -19.20 -3.47
N PRO A 84 1.46 -19.01 -2.38
CA PRO A 84 1.72 -20.10 -1.45
C PRO A 84 0.45 -20.68 -0.82
N ASP A 85 -0.59 -19.86 -0.64
CA ASP A 85 -1.95 -20.30 -0.23
C ASP A 85 -2.76 -20.98 -1.36
N GLY A 86 -2.23 -21.03 -2.57
CA GLY A 86 -2.88 -21.63 -3.75
C GLY A 86 -4.09 -20.89 -4.32
N THR A 87 -4.46 -19.72 -3.77
CA THR A 87 -5.72 -19.03 -4.09
C THR A 87 -5.71 -18.32 -5.46
N ALA A 88 -4.54 -17.91 -5.96
CA ALA A 88 -4.42 -17.16 -7.21
C ALA A 88 -3.04 -17.31 -7.87
N TYR A 89 -2.93 -16.87 -9.13
CA TYR A 89 -1.69 -16.85 -9.93
C TYR A 89 -1.21 -15.41 -10.17
N ASN A 90 -1.09 -14.62 -9.11
CA ASN A 90 -0.70 -13.22 -9.18
C ASN A 90 0.26 -12.79 -8.05
N SER A 91 1.09 -13.73 -7.58
CA SER A 91 2.00 -13.51 -6.44
C SER A 91 3.12 -12.53 -6.76
N PHE A 92 3.72 -12.67 -7.95
CA PHE A 92 4.90 -11.94 -8.33
C PHE A 92 4.59 -10.77 -9.27
N PRO A 93 5.16 -9.57 -9.04
CA PRO A 93 5.89 -9.13 -7.85
C PRO A 93 4.93 -8.70 -6.71
N SER A 94 5.45 -8.51 -5.49
CA SER A 94 4.65 -8.01 -4.35
C SER A 94 4.30 -6.53 -4.51
N GLY A 95 3.01 -6.23 -4.67
CA GLY A 95 2.53 -4.85 -4.81
C GLY A 95 2.67 -4.02 -3.52
N HIS A 96 2.40 -4.61 -2.35
CA HIS A 96 2.53 -3.92 -1.06
C HIS A 96 3.98 -3.51 -0.80
N THR A 97 4.91 -4.44 -1.01
CA THR A 97 6.34 -4.20 -0.82
C THR A 97 6.84 -3.14 -1.81
N ALA A 98 6.51 -3.27 -3.09
CA ALA A 98 6.89 -2.28 -4.11
C ALA A 98 6.36 -0.88 -3.79
N ALA A 99 5.08 -0.76 -3.40
CA ALA A 99 4.47 0.51 -3.01
C ALA A 99 5.15 1.15 -1.80
N THR A 100 5.44 0.35 -0.77
CA THR A 100 6.05 0.86 0.47
C THR A 100 7.48 1.35 0.21
N PHE A 101 8.28 0.62 -0.57
CA PHE A 101 9.63 1.05 -0.94
C PHE A 101 9.62 2.30 -1.83
N ALA A 102 8.70 2.39 -2.79
CA ALA A 102 8.54 3.59 -3.61
C ALA A 102 8.15 4.81 -2.75
N GLY A 103 7.22 4.62 -1.81
CA GLY A 103 6.85 5.64 -0.83
C GLY A 103 8.00 6.04 0.11
N ALA A 104 8.81 5.08 0.57
CA ALA A 104 9.97 5.35 1.41
C ALA A 104 11.04 6.18 0.69
N GLU A 105 11.30 5.88 -0.58
CA GLU A 105 12.21 6.69 -1.40
C GLU A 105 11.69 8.11 -1.58
N MET A 106 10.39 8.27 -1.84
CA MET A 106 9.77 9.59 -1.88
C MET A 106 9.93 10.35 -0.56
N VAL A 107 9.74 9.71 0.60
CA VAL A 107 10.00 10.36 1.89
C VAL A 107 11.48 10.76 2.03
N ARG A 108 12.41 9.90 1.61
CA ARG A 108 13.85 10.21 1.65
C ARG A 108 14.18 11.43 0.79
N LEU A 109 13.60 11.51 -0.40
CA LEU A 109 13.80 12.63 -1.32
C LEU A 109 13.21 13.94 -0.76
N GLU A 110 12.04 13.88 -0.14
CA GLU A 110 11.34 15.09 0.32
C GLU A 110 11.77 15.55 1.73
N TYR A 111 12.14 14.64 2.62
CA TYR A 111 12.39 14.91 4.04
C TYR A 111 13.77 14.45 4.53
N GLY A 112 14.62 13.96 3.61
CA GLY A 112 15.99 13.55 3.89
C GLY A 112 16.12 12.16 4.54
N TRP A 113 17.37 11.77 4.79
CA TRP A 113 17.72 10.43 5.24
C TRP A 113 17.19 10.03 6.61
N GLY A 114 16.99 10.99 7.53
CA GLY A 114 16.46 10.68 8.86
C GLY A 114 15.09 10.01 8.78
N TRP A 115 14.15 10.65 8.06
CA TRP A 115 12.83 10.09 7.80
C TRP A 115 12.89 8.95 6.78
N GLY A 116 13.72 9.05 5.75
CA GLY A 116 13.92 7.99 4.76
C GLY A 116 14.30 6.65 5.40
N ALA A 117 15.24 6.63 6.34
CA ALA A 117 15.66 5.40 7.03
C ALA A 117 14.51 4.73 7.80
N VAL A 118 13.66 5.53 8.47
CA VAL A 118 12.47 5.03 9.18
C VAL A 118 11.51 4.36 8.21
N PHE A 119 11.24 4.99 7.06
CA PHE A 119 10.29 4.42 6.10
C PHE A 119 10.88 3.27 5.28
N TYR A 120 12.19 3.19 5.10
CA TYR A 120 12.81 1.96 4.58
C TYR A 120 12.71 0.80 5.56
N ALA A 121 12.89 1.03 6.86
CA ALA A 121 12.66 0.00 7.87
C ALA A 121 11.20 -0.49 7.84
N ASN A 122 10.24 0.44 7.70
CA ASN A 122 8.83 0.11 7.46
C ASN A 122 8.63 -0.71 6.17
N ALA A 123 9.31 -0.38 5.07
CA ALA A 123 9.22 -1.13 3.82
C ALA A 123 9.78 -2.56 3.94
N VAL A 124 10.89 -2.74 4.67
CA VAL A 124 11.43 -4.07 5.01
C VAL A 124 10.43 -4.85 5.84
N LEU A 125 9.82 -4.23 6.85
CA LEU A 125 8.78 -4.86 7.66
C LEU A 125 7.57 -5.33 6.83
N VAL A 126 7.07 -4.50 5.92
CA VAL A 126 5.99 -4.90 5.00
C VAL A 126 6.44 -6.06 4.12
N GLY A 127 7.68 -6.04 3.61
CA GLY A 127 8.26 -7.13 2.85
C GLY A 127 8.30 -8.46 3.60
N THR A 128 8.76 -8.45 4.85
CA THR A 128 8.83 -9.65 5.68
C THR A 128 7.44 -10.18 6.03
N MET A 129 6.50 -9.28 6.37
CA MET A 129 5.10 -9.65 6.61
C MET A 129 4.45 -10.30 5.39
N ARG A 130 4.74 -9.81 4.18
CA ARG A 130 4.26 -10.43 2.94
C ARG A 130 4.81 -11.84 2.75
N GLY A 131 6.02 -12.15 3.23
CA GLY A 131 6.52 -13.53 3.31
C GLY A 131 5.67 -14.38 4.26
N PHE A 132 5.61 -13.97 5.53
CA PHE A 132 4.91 -14.74 6.57
C PHE A 132 3.41 -14.93 6.32
N THR A 133 2.69 -13.89 5.93
CA THR A 133 1.24 -13.97 5.65
C THR A 133 0.96 -14.91 4.46
N SER A 134 1.89 -15.05 3.53
CA SER A 134 1.74 -16.00 2.43
C SER A 134 1.85 -17.45 2.91
N ASP A 135 2.67 -17.72 3.93
CA ASP A 135 2.88 -19.06 4.48
C ASP A 135 1.72 -19.53 5.38
N ILE A 136 1.05 -18.61 6.10
CA ILE A 136 0.00 -18.94 7.07
C ILE A 136 -1.33 -19.31 6.37
N GLY A 137 -1.55 -18.87 5.13
CA GLY A 137 -2.78 -19.15 4.37
C GLY A 137 -2.87 -20.56 3.77
N GLY A 138 -1.78 -21.35 3.79
CA GLY A 138 -1.73 -22.68 3.17
C GLY A 138 -2.23 -23.85 4.04
N GLY A 139 -2.83 -23.56 5.21
CA GLY A 139 -3.18 -24.56 6.23
C GLY A 139 -4.67 -24.70 6.56
N MET A 140 -5.60 -24.30 5.67
CA MET A 140 -7.04 -24.52 5.85
C MET A 140 -7.71 -25.06 4.60
#